data_AF-A0A317IK70-F1
#
_entry.id   AF-A0A317IK70-F1
#
_cell.length_a   1.000
_cell.length_b   1.000
_cell.length_c   1.000
_cell.angle_alpha   90.00
_cell.angle_beta   90.00
_cell.angle_gamma   90.00
#
_symmetry.space_group_name_H-M   'P 1'
#
loop_
_entity.id
_entity.type
_entity.pdbx_description
1 polymer ?
#
loop_
_entity_poly.entity_id
_entity_poly.type
_entity_poly.pdbx_seq_one_letter_code
_entity_poly.pdbx_strand_id
1 'polypeptide(L)'
;MRINSSKCVACGNCTYVCPMGAIYIDPSLKRATINDDECVECYSCFNGLSQEHLNPTMVRTIRKLLSLARIRFDPEPDVCPTAAFEPNELAWPRVVRRAFSDPRVPHESTGVEGRGTEEVKTNDVTGRVQLGEAGFTIEFGRPGVGVRFREIQEMCWALAQAKVAFEKKNPVTSLMSDLSTGTLREDILGEKVLSAIVEIKVPVERVEEVIRLVWDVEKRIRTVVTLGVGVRCESDGEDHVVAPILERLGYKLERAKTNTGMGRVSRVVEQPKKDLVSA
;
A
#
# COMPACT_ATOMS: atom_id res chain seq x y z
N MET A 1 -1.91 -16.28 4.47
CA MET A 1 -3.33 -16.63 4.76
C MET A 1 -3.65 -18.04 4.23
N ARG A 2 -4.51 -18.83 4.90
CA ARG A 2 -4.98 -20.13 4.40
C ARG A 2 -6.49 -20.29 4.54
N ILE A 3 -7.10 -21.08 3.65
CA ILE A 3 -8.49 -21.53 3.75
C ILE A 3 -8.50 -23.00 4.16
N ASN A 4 -9.15 -23.31 5.28
CA ASN A 4 -9.30 -24.67 5.76
C ASN A 4 -10.33 -25.44 4.91
N SER A 5 -9.85 -26.41 4.13
CA SER A 5 -10.67 -27.21 3.21
C SER A 5 -11.75 -28.05 3.92
N SER A 6 -11.53 -28.42 5.18
CA SER A 6 -12.50 -29.18 5.98
C SER A 6 -13.69 -28.32 6.40
N LYS A 7 -13.47 -27.02 6.65
CA LYS A 7 -14.49 -26.03 7.01
C LYS A 7 -15.18 -25.44 5.77
N CYS A 8 -14.40 -25.14 4.73
CA CYS A 8 -14.91 -24.47 3.54
C CYS A 8 -16.09 -25.22 2.89
N VAL A 9 -17.10 -24.45 2.47
CA VAL A 9 -18.34 -24.93 1.83
C VAL A 9 -18.49 -24.48 0.38
N ALA A 10 -17.44 -23.82 -0.16
CA ALA A 10 -17.40 -23.27 -1.51
C ALA A 10 -18.62 -22.39 -1.85
N CYS A 11 -18.96 -21.43 -0.97
CA CYS A 11 -20.02 -20.46 -1.23
C CYS A 11 -19.63 -19.41 -2.28
N GLY A 12 -18.35 -19.01 -2.30
CA GLY A 12 -17.82 -18.04 -3.27
C GLY A 12 -17.70 -16.62 -2.74
N ASN A 13 -18.33 -16.24 -1.64
CA ASN A 13 -18.38 -14.85 -1.16
C ASN A 13 -16.98 -14.22 -1.00
N CYS A 14 -16.00 -15.01 -0.54
CA CYS A 14 -14.61 -14.57 -0.40
C CYS A 14 -13.92 -14.14 -1.70
N THR A 15 -14.38 -14.57 -2.88
CA THR A 15 -13.73 -14.22 -4.15
C THR A 15 -13.90 -12.73 -4.47
N TYR A 16 -15.00 -12.12 -4.03
CA TYR A 16 -15.30 -10.70 -4.26
C TYR A 16 -14.65 -9.79 -3.22
N VAL A 17 -14.37 -10.30 -2.02
CA VAL A 17 -13.75 -9.53 -0.93
C VAL A 17 -12.23 -9.41 -1.08
N CYS A 18 -11.60 -10.28 -1.88
CA CYS A 18 -10.17 -10.19 -2.12
C CYS A 18 -9.86 -9.07 -3.11
N PRO A 19 -9.23 -7.95 -2.70
CA PRO A 19 -8.95 -6.84 -3.61
C PRO A 19 -7.94 -7.22 -4.71
N MET A 20 -7.12 -8.25 -4.45
CA MET A 20 -6.13 -8.76 -5.40
C MET A 20 -6.71 -9.82 -6.36
N GLY A 21 -7.96 -10.25 -6.17
CA GLY A 21 -8.50 -11.39 -6.92
C GLY A 21 -7.75 -12.72 -6.67
N ALA A 22 -7.01 -12.83 -5.57
CA ALA A 22 -6.17 -13.98 -5.28
C ALA A 22 -6.95 -15.22 -4.80
N ILE A 23 -8.25 -15.09 -4.51
CA ILE A 23 -9.10 -16.19 -3.99
C ILE A 23 -9.98 -16.71 -5.11
N TYR A 24 -9.99 -18.02 -5.33
CA TYR A 24 -10.82 -18.68 -6.35
C TYR A 24 -11.34 -20.03 -5.85
N ILE A 25 -12.40 -20.54 -6.50
CA ILE A 25 -12.90 -21.89 -6.26
C ILE A 25 -12.14 -22.86 -7.16
N ASP A 26 -11.35 -23.73 -6.55
CA ASP A 26 -10.62 -24.79 -7.24
C ASP A 26 -11.60 -25.89 -7.69
N PRO A 27 -11.72 -26.19 -9.00
CA PRO A 27 -12.64 -27.21 -9.51
C PRO A 27 -12.28 -28.64 -9.06
N SER A 28 -10.99 -28.92 -8.84
CA SER A 28 -10.47 -30.22 -8.43
C SER A 28 -10.69 -30.44 -6.93
N LEU A 29 -10.33 -29.45 -6.10
CA LEU A 29 -10.56 -29.51 -4.65
C LEU A 29 -12.03 -29.31 -4.28
N LYS A 30 -12.82 -28.69 -5.18
CA LYS A 30 -14.20 -28.24 -4.95
C LYS A 30 -14.30 -27.35 -3.70
N ARG A 31 -13.28 -26.52 -3.47
CA ARG A 31 -13.13 -25.62 -2.32
C ARG A 31 -12.51 -24.32 -2.76
N ALA A 32 -12.73 -23.27 -1.98
CA ALA A 32 -11.97 -22.04 -2.14
C ALA A 32 -10.51 -22.27 -1.76
N THR A 33 -9.59 -21.69 -2.53
CA THR A 33 -8.15 -21.67 -2.28
C THR A 33 -7.59 -20.27 -2.58
N ILE A 34 -6.33 -20.05 -2.22
CA ILE A 34 -5.64 -18.77 -2.37
C ILE A 34 -4.43 -18.97 -3.29
N ASN A 35 -4.28 -18.10 -4.29
CA ASN A 35 -3.03 -17.97 -5.03
C ASN A 35 -2.00 -17.26 -4.14
N ASP A 36 -1.04 -18.03 -3.63
CA ASP A 36 -0.02 -17.53 -2.71
C ASP A 36 0.94 -16.51 -3.33
N ASP A 37 1.15 -16.55 -4.65
CA ASP A 37 2.01 -15.59 -5.32
C ASP A 37 1.32 -14.22 -5.48
N GLU A 38 -0.01 -14.23 -5.70
CA GLU A 38 -0.82 -13.01 -5.84
C GLU A 38 -1.36 -12.45 -4.52
N CYS A 39 -1.42 -13.26 -3.47
CA CYS A 39 -1.87 -12.82 -2.16
C CYS A 39 -0.86 -11.87 -1.51
N VAL A 40 -1.29 -10.62 -1.28
CA VAL A 40 -0.46 -9.57 -0.66
C VAL A 40 -0.59 -9.51 0.87
N GLU A 41 -1.19 -10.53 1.49
CA GLU A 41 -1.40 -10.58 2.95
C GLU A 41 -2.07 -9.31 3.52
N CYS A 42 -3.06 -8.74 2.81
CA CYS A 42 -3.83 -7.57 3.29
C CYS A 42 -4.86 -7.90 4.38
N TYR A 43 -5.12 -9.19 4.61
CA TYR A 43 -6.09 -9.70 5.60
C TYR A 43 -7.54 -9.23 5.43
N SER A 44 -7.89 -8.57 4.31
CA SER A 44 -9.28 -8.14 4.02
C SER A 44 -10.26 -9.31 4.07
N CYS A 45 -9.88 -10.49 3.56
CA CYS A 45 -10.72 -11.69 3.62
C CYS A 45 -10.96 -12.22 5.03
N PHE A 46 -10.03 -12.00 5.97
CA PHE A 46 -10.16 -12.49 7.34
C PHE A 46 -10.85 -11.47 8.25
N ASN A 47 -10.52 -10.19 8.09
CA ASN A 47 -11.03 -9.10 8.92
C ASN A 47 -12.33 -8.49 8.38
N GLY A 48 -12.57 -8.57 7.07
CA GLY A 48 -13.72 -7.95 6.41
C GLY A 48 -14.94 -8.86 6.28
N LEU A 49 -14.76 -10.18 6.40
CA LEU A 49 -15.89 -11.13 6.36
C LEU A 49 -16.46 -11.35 7.76
N SER A 50 -17.78 -11.26 7.88
CA SER A 50 -18.52 -11.75 9.04
C SER A 50 -18.45 -13.28 9.13
N GLN A 51 -18.49 -13.84 10.34
CA GLN A 51 -18.31 -15.27 10.59
C GLN A 51 -19.48 -15.85 11.40
N GLU A 52 -20.11 -16.92 10.91
CA GLU A 52 -21.29 -17.54 11.56
C GLU A 52 -20.98 -18.88 12.25
N HIS A 53 -19.82 -19.48 11.98
CA HIS A 53 -19.37 -20.74 12.60
C HIS A 53 -20.34 -21.94 12.47
N LEU A 54 -21.16 -21.98 11.41
CA LEU A 54 -22.06 -23.09 11.12
C LEU A 54 -21.29 -24.41 10.91
N ASN A 55 -21.98 -25.53 11.17
CA ASN A 55 -21.41 -26.85 10.93
C ASN A 55 -21.15 -27.09 9.43
N PRO A 56 -19.88 -27.30 8.99
CA PRO A 56 -19.54 -27.45 7.58
C PRO A 56 -20.22 -28.62 6.88
N THR A 57 -20.40 -29.74 7.58
CA THR A 57 -21.03 -30.94 7.02
C THR A 57 -22.51 -30.71 6.80
N MET A 58 -23.19 -30.10 7.76
CA MET A 58 -24.60 -29.73 7.63
C MET A 58 -24.83 -28.78 6.44
N VAL A 59 -24.05 -27.70 6.34
CA VAL A 59 -24.18 -26.71 5.26
C VAL A 59 -23.95 -27.36 3.89
N ARG A 60 -22.93 -28.22 3.75
CA ARG A 60 -22.67 -28.93 2.49
C ARG A 60 -23.81 -29.90 2.11
N THR A 61 -24.37 -30.61 3.08
CA THR A 61 -25.49 -31.52 2.86
C THR A 61 -26.72 -30.76 2.39
N ILE A 62 -27.09 -29.67 3.07
CA ILE A 62 -28.21 -28.81 2.69
C ILE A 62 -28.00 -28.24 1.29
N ARG A 63 -26.81 -27.68 0.99
CA ARG A 63 -26.45 -27.17 -0.35
C ARG A 63 -26.64 -28.21 -1.44
N LYS A 64 -26.20 -29.45 -1.20
CA LYS A 64 -26.33 -30.55 -2.16
C LYS A 64 -27.80 -30.92 -2.39
N LEU A 65 -28.61 -31.00 -1.33
CA LEU A 65 -30.03 -31.31 -1.45
C LEU A 65 -30.77 -30.19 -2.22
N LEU A 66 -30.54 -28.93 -1.87
CA LEU A 66 -31.13 -27.79 -2.55
C LEU A 66 -30.73 -27.72 -4.04
N SER A 67 -29.48 -28.07 -4.38
CA SER A 67 -29.02 -28.08 -5.77
C SER A 67 -29.78 -29.06 -6.67
N LEU A 68 -30.32 -30.17 -6.13
CA LEU A 68 -31.13 -31.12 -6.89
C LEU A 68 -32.46 -30.49 -7.34
N ALA A 69 -33.00 -29.57 -6.53
CA ALA A 69 -34.18 -28.78 -6.86
C ALA A 69 -33.85 -27.47 -7.61
N ARG A 70 -32.59 -27.27 -8.03
CA ARG A 70 -32.07 -26.02 -8.63
C ARG A 70 -32.22 -24.79 -7.73
N ILE A 71 -32.26 -24.99 -6.41
CA ILE A 71 -32.26 -23.92 -5.42
C ILE A 71 -30.81 -23.68 -4.99
N ARG A 72 -30.35 -22.43 -5.07
CA ARG A 72 -29.01 -22.04 -4.66
C ARG A 72 -29.05 -21.53 -3.21
N PHE A 73 -28.24 -22.14 -2.35
CA PHE A 73 -27.89 -21.52 -1.07
C PHE A 73 -26.85 -20.45 -1.34
N ASP A 74 -27.22 -19.19 -1.12
CA ASP A 74 -26.32 -18.05 -1.21
C ASP A 74 -26.33 -17.39 0.18
N PRO A 75 -25.25 -17.56 0.98
CA PRO A 75 -25.15 -16.83 2.24
C PRO A 75 -25.06 -15.34 1.94
N GLU A 76 -25.45 -14.50 2.91
CA GLU A 76 -25.36 -13.05 2.75
C GLU A 76 -23.97 -12.64 2.23
N PRO A 77 -23.90 -11.65 1.31
CA PRO A 77 -22.63 -11.09 0.86
C PRO A 77 -21.74 -10.78 2.07
N ASP A 78 -20.44 -10.99 1.90
CA ASP A 78 -19.45 -10.74 2.95
C ASP A 78 -19.55 -11.64 4.21
N VAL A 79 -20.29 -12.76 4.15
CA VAL A 79 -20.30 -13.77 5.21
C VAL A 79 -19.51 -15.03 4.84
N CYS A 80 -18.63 -15.48 5.76
CA CYS A 80 -18.11 -16.83 5.76
C CYS A 80 -18.95 -17.70 6.72
N PRO A 81 -19.82 -18.59 6.21
CA PRO A 81 -20.76 -19.32 7.07
C PRO A 81 -20.08 -20.28 8.04
N THR A 82 -18.83 -20.66 7.79
CA THR A 82 -18.12 -21.72 8.55
C THR A 82 -16.80 -21.25 9.15
N ALA A 83 -16.50 -19.95 9.08
CA ALA A 83 -15.24 -19.37 9.56
C ALA A 83 -14.00 -20.15 9.07
N ALA A 84 -13.88 -20.30 7.75
CA ALA A 84 -12.88 -21.18 7.13
C ALA A 84 -11.49 -20.56 6.98
N PHE A 85 -11.30 -19.27 7.27
CA PHE A 85 -10.01 -18.59 7.13
C PHE A 85 -9.13 -18.79 8.36
N GLU A 86 -7.85 -19.07 8.12
CA GLU A 86 -6.84 -19.29 9.15
C GLU A 86 -5.59 -18.45 8.81
N PRO A 87 -5.20 -17.49 9.67
CA PRO A 87 -3.95 -16.75 9.51
C PRO A 87 -2.73 -17.69 9.52
N ASN A 88 -1.76 -17.44 8.64
CA ASN A 88 -0.49 -18.15 8.69
C ASN A 88 0.49 -17.39 9.58
N GLU A 89 1.43 -18.10 10.17
CA GLU A 89 2.66 -17.47 10.67
C GLU A 89 3.48 -17.00 9.47
N LEU A 90 3.76 -15.70 9.40
CA LEU A 90 4.51 -15.09 8.31
C LEU A 90 5.98 -15.01 8.70
N ALA A 91 6.86 -15.50 7.82
CA ALA A 91 8.30 -15.35 7.94
C ALA A 91 8.83 -14.36 6.89
N TRP A 92 10.03 -13.83 7.10
CA TRP A 92 10.74 -13.03 6.10
C TRP A 92 10.98 -13.85 4.81
N PRO A 93 10.82 -13.27 3.60
CA PRO A 93 10.45 -11.88 3.28
C PRO A 93 8.93 -11.63 3.20
N ARG A 94 8.08 -12.66 3.35
CA ARG A 94 6.62 -12.55 3.17
C ARG A 94 5.93 -11.60 4.14
N VAL A 95 6.51 -11.37 5.33
CA VAL A 95 6.05 -10.35 6.29
C VAL A 95 5.95 -8.96 5.66
N VAL A 96 6.80 -8.66 4.67
CA VAL A 96 6.80 -7.37 3.95
C VAL A 96 5.47 -7.17 3.22
N ARG A 97 4.87 -8.22 2.65
CA ARG A 97 3.56 -8.12 2.00
C ARG A 97 2.52 -7.53 2.94
N ARG A 98 2.47 -8.05 4.17
CA ARG A 98 1.53 -7.62 5.20
C ARG A 98 1.79 -6.18 5.62
N ALA A 99 3.05 -5.81 5.86
CA ALA A 99 3.42 -4.45 6.27
C ALA A 99 2.91 -3.39 5.29
N PHE A 100 2.99 -3.64 3.97
CA PHE A 100 2.53 -2.70 2.95
C PHE A 100 1.04 -2.82 2.58
N SER A 101 0.33 -3.85 3.08
CA SER A 101 -1.01 -4.17 2.58
C SER A 101 -2.10 -4.17 3.66
N ASP A 102 -1.78 -4.62 4.88
CA ASP A 102 -2.69 -4.65 6.01
C ASP A 102 -2.67 -3.28 6.72
N PRO A 103 -3.76 -2.49 6.68
CA PRO A 103 -3.80 -1.17 7.30
C PRO A 103 -3.67 -1.20 8.83
N ARG A 104 -3.76 -2.38 9.47
CA ARG A 104 -3.71 -2.54 10.93
C ARG A 104 -2.30 -2.84 11.45
N VAL A 105 -1.32 -3.01 10.56
CA VAL A 105 0.05 -3.37 10.94
C VAL A 105 0.96 -2.16 10.72
N PRO A 106 1.67 -1.69 11.75
CA PRO A 106 2.67 -0.65 11.57
C PRO A 106 3.89 -1.20 10.85
N HIS A 107 4.61 -0.34 10.13
CA HIS A 107 5.93 -0.71 9.61
C HIS A 107 6.94 -0.70 10.76
N GLU A 108 7.51 -1.87 11.09
CA GLU A 108 8.49 -2.03 12.18
C GLU A 108 9.68 -1.06 12.08
N SER A 109 10.08 -0.69 10.86
CA SER A 109 11.22 0.19 10.61
C SER A 109 10.93 1.69 10.78
N THR A 110 9.66 2.12 10.68
CA THR A 110 9.29 3.55 10.75
C THR A 110 8.43 3.89 11.96
N GLY A 111 7.80 2.89 12.59
CA GLY A 111 6.85 3.09 13.69
C GLY A 111 5.56 3.82 13.28
N VAL A 112 5.39 4.08 11.97
CA VAL A 112 4.24 4.77 11.40
C VAL A 112 3.29 3.74 10.79
N GLU A 113 2.00 3.88 11.10
CA GLU A 113 0.94 3.12 10.45
C GLU A 113 0.68 3.69 9.04
N GLY A 114 0.86 2.86 8.00
CA GLY A 114 0.52 3.22 6.62
C GLY A 114 1.67 3.10 5.62
N ARG A 115 1.31 3.18 4.32
CA ARG A 115 2.18 2.85 3.18
C ARG A 115 3.14 3.97 2.75
N GLY A 116 3.03 5.12 3.41
CA GLY A 116 3.85 6.31 3.24
C GLY A 116 4.05 6.98 4.59
N THR A 117 4.70 8.12 4.62
CA THR A 117 4.99 8.83 5.85
C THR A 117 3.81 9.70 6.35
N GLU A 118 3.92 10.19 7.58
CA GLU A 118 3.12 11.31 8.10
C GLU A 118 3.58 12.68 7.57
N GLU A 119 4.59 12.74 6.70
CA GLU A 119 5.34 13.96 6.37
C GLU A 119 4.47 15.08 5.79
N VAL A 120 3.86 14.87 4.61
CA VAL A 120 3.05 15.94 3.98
C VAL A 120 1.85 16.32 4.85
N LYS A 121 1.32 15.37 5.63
CA LYS A 121 0.16 15.58 6.51
C LYS A 121 0.49 16.47 7.71
N THR A 122 1.77 16.58 8.08
CA THR A 122 2.24 17.36 9.23
C THR A 122 3.10 18.54 8.81
N ASN A 123 3.04 18.95 7.53
CA ASN A 123 3.90 19.99 6.97
C ASN A 123 3.73 21.37 7.64
N ASP A 124 2.57 21.63 8.25
CA ASP A 124 2.32 22.82 9.07
C ASP A 124 3.17 22.88 10.35
N VAL A 125 3.61 21.73 10.86
CA VAL A 125 4.51 21.64 12.02
C VAL A 125 5.95 21.35 11.58
N THR A 126 6.16 20.48 10.59
CA THR A 126 7.49 20.03 10.19
C THR A 126 8.20 20.98 9.22
N GLY A 127 7.45 21.76 8.43
CA GLY A 127 8.02 22.66 7.43
C GLY A 127 8.88 21.96 6.37
N ARG A 128 8.59 20.69 6.10
CA ARG A 128 9.38 19.80 5.23
C ARG A 128 9.42 20.26 3.77
N VAL A 129 8.27 20.65 3.22
CA VAL A 129 8.14 21.25 1.88
C VAL A 129 8.03 22.76 2.07
N GLN A 130 9.04 23.48 1.59
CA GLN A 130 9.12 24.94 1.68
C GLN A 130 8.63 25.62 0.39
N LEU A 131 8.55 26.96 0.41
CA LEU A 131 8.31 27.73 -0.80
C LEU A 131 9.44 27.46 -1.81
N GLY A 132 9.08 27.28 -3.09
CA GLY A 132 10.04 26.91 -4.14
C GLY A 132 10.40 25.42 -4.18
N GLU A 133 9.82 24.58 -3.32
CA GLU A 133 9.97 23.13 -3.36
C GLU A 133 8.63 22.43 -3.67
N ALA A 134 8.73 21.25 -4.28
CA ALA A 134 7.61 20.34 -4.49
C ALA A 134 7.95 18.96 -3.90
N GLY A 135 7.06 18.44 -3.07
CA GLY A 135 7.08 17.05 -2.61
C GLY A 135 6.29 16.17 -3.56
N PHE A 136 6.81 14.97 -3.88
CA PHE A 136 6.07 13.98 -4.66
C PHE A 136 5.82 12.73 -3.82
N THR A 137 4.60 12.21 -3.95
CA THR A 137 4.21 10.86 -3.53
C THR A 137 3.94 10.04 -4.78
N ILE A 138 4.88 9.18 -5.16
CA ILE A 138 4.76 8.28 -6.31
C ILE A 138 4.23 6.95 -5.79
N GLU A 139 2.91 6.75 -5.92
CA GLU A 139 2.22 5.56 -5.41
C GLU A 139 2.04 4.51 -6.50
N PHE A 140 2.27 3.25 -6.16
CA PHE A 140 2.15 2.10 -7.06
C PHE A 140 1.06 1.15 -6.59
N GLY A 141 0.39 0.45 -7.51
CA GLY A 141 -0.48 -0.71 -7.21
C GLY A 141 -1.98 -0.43 -7.01
N ARG A 142 -2.40 0.83 -6.78
CA ARG A 142 -3.83 1.18 -6.71
C ARG A 142 -4.52 1.02 -8.08
N PRO A 143 -5.83 0.77 -8.15
CA PRO A 143 -6.80 0.58 -7.05
C PRO A 143 -6.91 -0.88 -6.55
N GLY A 144 -5.89 -1.73 -6.75
CA GLY A 144 -5.94 -3.16 -6.42
C GLY A 144 -5.18 -4.07 -7.37
N VAL A 145 -4.39 -3.50 -8.29
CA VAL A 145 -3.51 -4.23 -9.22
C VAL A 145 -2.31 -4.83 -8.47
N GLY A 146 -1.88 -4.14 -7.41
CA GLY A 146 -0.67 -4.43 -6.67
C GLY A 146 0.59 -4.12 -7.47
N VAL A 147 1.74 -4.32 -6.85
CA VAL A 147 3.06 -4.06 -7.43
C VAL A 147 4.09 -4.97 -6.79
N ARG A 148 5.14 -5.34 -7.53
CA ARG A 148 6.31 -6.02 -6.95
C ARG A 148 7.46 -5.05 -6.74
N PHE A 149 8.29 -5.31 -5.73
CA PHE A 149 9.43 -4.44 -5.42
C PHE A 149 10.43 -4.27 -6.57
N ARG A 150 10.60 -5.29 -7.43
CA ARG A 150 11.38 -5.13 -8.67
C ARG A 150 10.88 -4.00 -9.59
N GLU A 151 9.57 -3.77 -9.65
CA GLU A 151 8.99 -2.70 -10.47
C GLU A 151 9.18 -1.34 -9.80
N ILE A 152 9.10 -1.29 -8.46
CA ILE A 152 9.40 -0.08 -7.69
C ILE A 152 10.88 0.30 -7.87
N GLN A 153 11.78 -0.70 -7.88
CA GLN A 153 13.22 -0.48 -8.08
C GLN A 153 13.52 0.21 -9.41
N GLU A 154 12.82 -0.13 -10.50
CA GLU A 154 12.99 0.55 -11.79
C GLU A 154 12.74 2.06 -11.69
N MET A 155 11.73 2.47 -10.91
CA MET A 155 11.50 3.89 -10.62
C MET A 155 12.61 4.48 -9.76
N CYS A 156 13.01 3.78 -8.68
CA CYS A 156 14.06 4.26 -7.78
C CYS A 156 15.38 4.46 -8.52
N TRP A 157 15.79 3.53 -9.39
CA TRP A 157 16.99 3.69 -10.21
C TRP A 157 16.92 4.91 -11.13
N ALA A 158 15.78 5.13 -11.80
CA ALA A 158 15.61 6.30 -12.67
C ALA A 158 15.71 7.61 -11.87
N LEU A 159 15.03 7.69 -10.71
CA LEU A 159 15.07 8.86 -9.83
C LEU A 159 16.49 9.12 -9.29
N ALA A 160 17.21 8.08 -8.89
CA ALA A 160 18.59 8.19 -8.40
C ALA A 160 19.56 8.66 -9.50
N GLN A 161 19.42 8.14 -10.73
CA GLN A 161 20.19 8.61 -11.89
C GLN A 161 19.94 10.09 -12.19
N ALA A 162 18.71 10.55 -11.99
CA ALA A 162 18.36 11.97 -12.04
C ALA A 162 18.82 12.77 -10.80
N LYS A 163 19.59 12.17 -9.88
CA LYS A 163 20.09 12.82 -8.65
C LYS A 163 18.97 13.37 -7.77
N VAL A 164 17.84 12.66 -7.70
CA VAL A 164 16.73 12.98 -6.80
C VAL A 164 16.98 12.28 -5.45
N ALA A 165 16.78 13.00 -4.36
CA ALA A 165 16.92 12.43 -3.01
C ALA A 165 15.62 11.76 -2.55
N PHE A 166 15.76 10.58 -1.95
CA PHE A 166 14.65 9.85 -1.33
C PHE A 166 14.39 10.31 0.09
N GLU A 167 13.13 10.23 0.52
CA GLU A 167 12.78 10.51 1.89
C GLU A 167 13.28 9.44 2.86
N LYS A 168 14.11 9.84 3.83
CA LYS A 168 14.75 8.92 4.79
C LYS A 168 13.76 8.15 5.66
N LYS A 169 12.64 8.76 6.04
CA LYS A 169 11.61 8.14 6.89
C LYS A 169 10.57 7.35 6.11
N ASN A 170 10.66 7.29 4.77
CA ASN A 170 9.71 6.55 3.96
C ASN A 170 9.96 5.02 4.06
N PRO A 171 8.90 4.18 4.19
CA PRO A 171 9.04 2.74 4.33
C PRO A 171 9.74 2.02 3.15
N VAL A 172 9.65 2.54 1.93
CA VAL A 172 10.38 1.96 0.79
C VAL A 172 11.86 2.30 0.89
N THR A 173 12.18 3.53 1.28
CA THR A 173 13.57 3.98 1.47
C THR A 173 14.30 3.16 2.54
N SER A 174 13.63 2.76 3.62
CA SER A 174 14.25 1.90 4.65
C SER A 174 14.56 0.48 4.17
N LEU A 175 14.03 0.07 3.02
CA LEU A 175 14.30 -1.21 2.36
C LEU A 175 15.36 -1.10 1.24
N MET A 176 15.98 0.06 1.07
CA MET A 176 17.09 0.24 0.14
C MET A 176 18.39 -0.33 0.74
N SER A 177 19.07 -1.20 -0.02
CA SER A 177 20.44 -1.62 0.30
C SER A 177 21.46 -0.54 -0.05
N ASP A 178 21.15 0.31 -1.03
CA ASP A 178 21.97 1.46 -1.41
C ASP A 178 21.08 2.66 -1.78
N LEU A 179 21.10 3.67 -0.92
CA LEU A 179 20.34 4.91 -1.07
C LEU A 179 20.82 5.77 -2.25
N SER A 180 22.10 5.69 -2.60
CA SER A 180 22.69 6.54 -3.65
C SER A 180 22.26 6.12 -5.05
N THR A 181 22.05 4.81 -5.23
CA THR A 181 21.56 4.23 -6.47
C THR A 181 20.05 3.99 -6.43
N GLY A 182 19.41 4.01 -5.26
CA GLY A 182 18.00 3.65 -5.10
C GLY A 182 17.75 2.14 -5.18
N THR A 183 18.79 1.33 -4.94
CA THR A 183 18.72 -0.13 -5.04
C THR A 183 18.03 -0.72 -3.82
N LEU A 184 16.99 -1.52 -4.06
CA LEU A 184 16.27 -2.25 -3.01
C LEU A 184 16.97 -3.57 -2.69
N ARG A 185 16.73 -4.08 -1.48
CA ARG A 185 17.28 -5.39 -1.09
C ARG A 185 16.82 -6.50 -2.03
N GLU A 186 17.75 -7.36 -2.43
CA GLU A 186 17.48 -8.44 -3.38
C GLU A 186 16.44 -9.46 -2.86
N ASP A 187 16.45 -9.72 -1.55
CA ASP A 187 15.61 -10.70 -0.87
C ASP A 187 14.10 -10.35 -0.88
N ILE A 188 13.73 -9.12 -1.21
CA ILE A 188 12.33 -8.67 -1.27
C ILE A 188 11.81 -8.41 -2.70
N LEU A 189 12.67 -8.43 -3.73
CA LEU A 189 12.28 -8.07 -5.10
C LEU A 189 11.17 -8.96 -5.68
N GLY A 190 11.04 -10.17 -5.12
CA GLY A 190 9.99 -11.14 -5.41
C GLY A 190 8.61 -10.78 -4.85
N GLU A 191 8.57 -10.04 -3.74
CA GLU A 191 7.37 -9.82 -2.96
C GLU A 191 6.40 -8.85 -3.66
N LYS A 192 5.10 -9.23 -3.63
CA LYS A 192 4.00 -8.41 -4.16
C LYS A 192 3.26 -7.75 -3.00
N VAL A 193 3.00 -6.45 -3.12
CA VAL A 193 2.28 -5.63 -2.13
C VAL A 193 1.05 -4.99 -2.75
N LEU A 194 0.07 -4.62 -1.91
CA LEU A 194 -1.15 -3.94 -2.36
C LEU A 194 -0.84 -2.54 -2.93
N SER A 195 -0.10 -1.74 -2.18
CA SER A 195 0.47 -0.48 -2.65
C SER A 195 1.73 -0.11 -1.87
N ALA A 196 2.56 0.71 -2.50
CA ALA A 196 3.73 1.31 -1.87
C ALA A 196 3.93 2.72 -2.43
N ILE A 197 4.53 3.61 -1.64
CA ILE A 197 4.76 5.00 -2.03
C ILE A 197 6.25 5.29 -1.95
N VAL A 198 6.83 5.77 -3.05
CA VAL A 198 8.15 6.40 -3.05
C VAL A 198 7.96 7.90 -2.88
N GLU A 199 8.62 8.45 -1.88
CA GLU A 199 8.54 9.88 -1.55
C GLU A 199 9.85 10.59 -1.87
N ILE A 200 9.74 11.70 -2.59
CA ILE A 200 10.88 12.54 -2.97
C ILE A 200 10.51 14.01 -2.79
N LYS A 201 11.54 14.86 -2.77
CA LYS A 201 11.39 16.31 -2.78
C LYS A 201 12.35 16.91 -3.80
N VAL A 202 11.86 17.84 -4.60
CA VAL A 202 12.68 18.54 -5.60
C VAL A 202 12.36 20.04 -5.61
N PRO A 203 13.29 20.89 -6.09
CA PRO A 203 12.97 22.26 -6.45
C PRO A 203 11.88 22.32 -7.53
N VAL A 204 11.06 23.39 -7.52
CA VAL A 204 9.92 23.53 -8.43
C VAL A 204 10.34 23.48 -9.91
N GLU A 205 11.54 23.96 -10.25
CA GLU A 205 12.05 23.96 -11.61
C GLU A 205 12.23 22.55 -12.19
N ARG A 206 12.31 21.53 -11.33
CA ARG A 206 12.47 20.11 -11.70
C ARG A 206 11.16 19.33 -11.70
N VAL A 207 10.03 19.95 -11.40
CA VAL A 207 8.72 19.27 -11.36
C VAL A 207 8.40 18.59 -12.69
N GLU A 208 8.55 19.33 -13.81
CA GLU A 208 8.27 18.79 -15.13
C GLU A 208 9.24 17.65 -15.52
N GLU A 209 10.53 17.79 -15.17
CA GLU A 209 11.55 16.76 -15.38
C GLU A 209 11.15 15.44 -14.69
N VAL A 210 10.78 15.51 -13.41
CA VAL A 210 10.39 14.33 -12.61
C VAL A 210 9.13 13.67 -13.18
N ILE A 211 8.12 14.44 -13.57
CA ILE A 211 6.88 13.88 -14.13
C ILE A 211 7.15 13.13 -15.44
N ARG A 212 7.95 13.73 -16.33
CA ARG A 212 8.32 13.08 -17.60
C ARG A 212 9.14 11.82 -17.37
N LEU A 213 10.03 11.82 -16.37
CA LEU A 213 10.78 10.64 -15.96
C LEU A 213 9.84 9.53 -15.48
N VAL A 214 8.83 9.86 -14.67
CA VAL A 214 7.81 8.90 -14.23
C VAL A 214 7.05 8.31 -15.43
N TRP A 215 6.64 9.13 -16.40
CA TRP A 215 5.99 8.66 -17.64
C TRP A 215 6.86 7.71 -18.46
N ASP A 216 8.19 7.87 -18.43
CA ASP A 216 9.08 6.97 -19.15
C ASP A 216 9.30 5.64 -18.40
N VAL A 217 9.24 5.64 -17.07
CA VAL A 217 9.30 4.42 -16.27
C VAL A 217 7.97 3.66 -16.32
N GLU A 218 6.83 4.33 -16.25
CA GLU A 218 5.51 3.67 -16.20
C GLU A 218 5.24 2.78 -17.43
N LYS A 219 5.82 3.12 -18.59
CA LYS A 219 5.76 2.32 -19.83
C LYS A 219 6.44 0.95 -19.72
N ARG A 220 7.33 0.76 -18.73
CA ARG A 220 8.18 -0.43 -18.57
C ARG A 220 7.75 -1.33 -17.41
N ILE A 221 6.87 -0.85 -16.53
CA ILE A 221 6.38 -1.59 -15.37
C ILE A 221 4.92 -2.03 -15.57
N ARG A 222 4.50 -3.06 -14.83
CA ARG A 222 3.17 -3.69 -14.96
C ARG A 222 2.31 -3.40 -13.73
N THR A 223 2.22 -2.12 -13.40
CA THR A 223 1.36 -1.62 -12.34
C THR A 223 0.81 -0.26 -12.74
N VAL A 224 -0.12 0.26 -11.94
CA VAL A 224 -0.60 1.63 -12.07
C VAL A 224 0.25 2.52 -11.17
N VAL A 225 0.69 3.65 -11.73
CA VAL A 225 1.36 4.72 -10.98
C VAL A 225 0.38 5.86 -10.76
N THR A 226 0.29 6.35 -9.52
CA THR A 226 -0.47 7.54 -9.16
C THR A 226 0.46 8.57 -8.56
N LEU A 227 0.44 9.78 -9.11
CA LEU A 227 1.24 10.90 -8.59
C LEU A 227 0.39 11.76 -7.67
N GLY A 228 0.92 12.04 -6.48
CA GLY A 228 0.52 13.17 -5.65
C GLY A 228 1.65 14.19 -5.62
N VAL A 229 1.31 15.47 -5.80
CA VAL A 229 2.26 16.58 -5.71
C VAL A 229 1.81 17.49 -4.58
N GLY A 230 2.67 17.66 -3.59
CA GLY A 230 2.45 18.52 -2.43
C GLY A 230 3.32 19.76 -2.53
N VAL A 231 2.71 20.92 -2.33
CA VAL A 231 3.37 22.22 -2.40
C VAL A 231 2.95 23.09 -1.22
N ARG A 232 3.79 24.07 -0.89
CA ARG A 232 3.40 25.12 0.02
C ARG A 232 2.66 26.21 -0.77
N CYS A 233 1.38 26.41 -0.45
CA CYS A 233 0.58 27.48 -1.04
C CYS A 233 1.07 28.87 -0.59
N GLU A 234 0.79 29.86 -1.43
CA GLU A 234 1.02 31.27 -1.15
C GLU A 234 0.00 31.82 -0.13
N SER A 235 0.12 33.10 0.23
CA SER A 235 -0.70 33.75 1.26
C SER A 235 -2.18 33.83 0.94
N ASP A 236 -2.56 33.74 -0.34
CA ASP A 236 -3.95 33.65 -0.81
C ASP A 236 -4.51 32.22 -0.76
N GLY A 237 -3.69 31.24 -0.37
CA GLY A 237 -4.08 29.84 -0.28
C GLY A 237 -4.03 29.08 -1.60
N GLU A 238 -3.51 29.70 -2.66
CA GLU A 238 -3.38 29.13 -3.99
C GLU A 238 -1.94 28.68 -4.29
N ASP A 239 -1.80 27.83 -5.30
CA ASP A 239 -0.51 27.45 -5.90
C ASP A 239 -0.43 28.04 -7.30
N HIS A 240 0.40 29.07 -7.46
CA HIS A 240 0.56 29.76 -8.74
C HIS A 240 1.74 29.26 -9.56
N VAL A 241 2.53 28.31 -9.04
CA VAL A 241 3.81 27.93 -9.67
C VAL A 241 3.75 26.49 -10.17
N VAL A 242 3.32 25.54 -9.34
CA VAL A 242 3.31 24.12 -9.72
C VAL A 242 2.02 23.76 -10.46
N ALA A 243 0.87 24.28 -10.04
CA ALA A 243 -0.41 24.04 -10.71
C ALA A 243 -0.37 24.32 -12.22
N PRO A 244 0.14 25.47 -12.72
CA PRO A 244 0.24 25.71 -14.16
C PRO A 244 1.18 24.74 -14.90
N ILE A 245 2.21 24.20 -14.22
CA ILE A 245 3.10 23.19 -14.79
C ILE A 245 2.30 21.88 -15.00
N LEU A 246 1.56 21.45 -13.99
CA LEU A 246 0.75 20.24 -14.04
C LEU A 246 -0.37 20.33 -15.10
N GLU A 247 -1.07 21.47 -15.17
CA GLU A 247 -2.13 21.70 -16.16
C GLU A 247 -1.58 21.66 -17.60
N ARG A 248 -0.42 22.28 -17.83
CA ARG A 248 0.27 22.23 -19.13
C ARG A 248 0.70 20.81 -19.52
N LEU A 249 0.99 19.96 -18.53
CA LEU A 249 1.26 18.54 -18.72
C LEU A 249 -0.01 17.68 -18.89
N GLY A 250 -1.19 18.31 -18.87
CA GLY A 250 -2.48 17.67 -19.13
C GLY A 250 -3.19 17.12 -17.89
N TYR A 251 -2.72 17.45 -16.68
CA TYR A 251 -3.38 17.01 -15.45
C TYR A 251 -4.59 17.89 -15.12
N LYS A 252 -5.66 17.25 -14.66
CA LYS A 252 -6.76 17.93 -13.98
C LYS A 252 -6.47 17.94 -12.48
N LEU A 253 -6.41 19.12 -11.89
CA LEU A 253 -6.05 19.29 -10.49
C LEU A 253 -7.27 19.09 -9.58
N GLU A 254 -7.08 18.33 -8.51
CA GLU A 254 -8.05 18.13 -7.45
C GLU A 254 -7.32 18.31 -6.11
N ARG A 255 -7.85 19.17 -5.23
CA ARG A 255 -7.26 19.37 -3.90
C ARG A 255 -7.60 18.19 -3.00
N ALA A 256 -6.62 17.33 -2.72
CA ALA A 256 -6.83 16.16 -1.88
C ALA A 256 -6.69 16.47 -0.37
N LYS A 257 -5.58 17.10 0.02
CA LYS A 257 -5.27 17.42 1.43
C LYS A 257 -4.66 18.80 1.52
N THR A 258 -5.19 19.61 2.45
CA THR A 258 -4.71 20.97 2.71
C THR A 258 -4.40 21.11 4.19
N ASN A 259 -3.14 21.41 4.51
CA ASN A 259 -2.76 21.84 5.86
C ASN A 259 -3.22 23.28 6.07
N THR A 260 -4.08 23.51 7.06
CA THR A 260 -4.67 24.83 7.33
C THR A 260 -3.76 25.72 8.19
N GLY A 261 -2.56 25.26 8.55
CA GLY A 261 -1.60 26.04 9.36
C GLY A 261 -1.95 26.13 10.85
N MET A 262 -2.82 25.26 11.35
CA MET A 262 -3.23 25.26 12.77
C MET A 262 -2.25 24.50 13.68
N GLY A 263 -1.33 23.70 13.12
CA GLY A 263 -0.30 22.99 13.85
C GLY A 263 0.57 23.94 14.66
N ARG A 264 0.79 23.62 15.94
CA ARG A 264 1.71 24.36 16.82
C ARG A 264 2.95 23.51 17.01
N VAL A 265 4.12 24.10 16.79
CA VAL A 265 5.38 23.48 17.19
C VAL A 265 5.44 23.50 18.73
N SER A 266 5.08 22.39 19.36
CA SER A 266 5.38 22.16 20.77
C SER A 266 6.89 22.30 20.94
N ARG A 267 7.35 23.18 21.85
CA ARG A 267 8.78 23.43 22.09
C ARG A 267 9.55 22.11 22.14
N VAL A 268 10.68 22.07 21.41
CA VAL A 268 11.63 20.96 21.36
C VAL A 268 11.86 20.43 22.78
N VAL A 269 11.43 19.19 23.05
CA VAL A 269 11.87 18.48 24.25
C VAL A 269 13.36 18.22 24.05
N GLU A 270 14.21 18.84 24.86
CA GLU A 270 15.62 18.47 24.95
C GLU A 270 15.70 16.94 25.07
N GLN A 271 16.45 16.30 24.17
CA GLN A 271 16.72 14.87 24.29
C GLN A 271 17.26 14.59 25.70
N PRO A 272 16.79 13.52 26.38
CA PRO A 272 17.37 13.14 27.66
C PRO A 272 18.88 12.96 27.46
N LYS A 273 19.68 13.67 28.25
CA LYS A 273 21.12 13.43 28.34
C LYS A 273 21.30 11.93 28.52
N LYS A 274 22.03 11.28 27.62
CA LYS A 274 22.52 9.91 27.86
C LYS A 274 23.32 9.96 29.14
N ASP A 275 22.78 9.42 30.21
CA ASP A 275 23.55 9.12 31.41
C ASP A 275 24.64 8.14 30.98
N LEU A 276 25.87 8.66 30.93
CA LEU A 276 27.09 7.88 30.96
C LEU A 276 27.09 7.13 32.28
N VAL A 277 26.59 5.89 32.30
CA VAL A 277 26.92 4.95 33.37
C VAL A 277 28.16 4.20 32.93
N SER A 278 29.29 4.79 33.30
CA SER A 278 30.53 4.08 33.59
C SER A 278 30.36 3.22 34.84
N ALA A 279 30.44 1.90 34.68
CA ALA A 279 31.03 0.92 35.62
C ALA A 279 31.16 -0.42 34.90
#